data_AF-S7WEU3-F1
#
_entry.id   AF-S7WEU3-F1
#
_cell.length_a   1.000
_cell.length_b   1.000
_cell.length_c   1.000
_cell.angle_alpha   90.00
_cell.angle_beta   90.00
_cell.angle_gamma   90.00
#
_symmetry.space_group_name_H-M   'P 1'
#
loop_
_entity.id
_entity.type
_entity.pdbx_description
1 polymer ?
#
loop_
_entity_poly.entity_id
_entity_poly.type
_entity_poly.pdbx_seq_one_letter_code
_entity_poly.pdbx_strand_id
1 'polypeptide(L)'
;MVDGVFQEIKEVPETATFSMDTETELAIPTGSGNGWYSYNSTTHAIKPIPGKVILLQTASGNYAKVEILSYYKGSPSDEALDPLTDVGATYTFQFVLQPNGTTIFE
;
A
#
# COMPACT_ATOMS: atom_id res chain seq x y z
N MET A 1 0.93 -7.72 -4.59
CA MET A 1 -0.11 -7.19 -3.68
C MET A 1 -1.17 -8.26 -3.47
N VAL A 2 -1.90 -8.19 -2.37
CA VAL A 2 -3.01 -9.08 -2.04
C VAL A 2 -4.23 -8.26 -1.65
N ASP A 3 -5.41 -8.83 -1.87
CA ASP A 3 -6.68 -8.22 -1.53
C ASP A 3 -7.22 -8.87 -0.25
N GLY A 4 -7.57 -8.07 0.75
CA GLY A 4 -8.13 -8.56 2.01
C GLY A 4 -8.01 -7.56 3.16
N VAL A 5 -8.61 -7.91 4.31
CA VAL A 5 -8.47 -7.11 5.53
C VAL A 5 -7.06 -7.26 6.08
N PHE A 6 -6.37 -6.16 6.34
CA PHE A 6 -4.97 -6.16 6.77
C PHE A 6 -4.71 -7.05 7.99
N GLN A 7 -5.62 -7.06 8.97
CA GLN A 7 -5.50 -7.88 10.18
C GLN A 7 -5.69 -9.38 9.90
N GLU A 8 -6.42 -9.76 8.85
CA GLU A 8 -6.73 -11.15 8.50
C GLU A 8 -5.63 -11.79 7.64
N ILE A 9 -4.76 -10.98 7.02
CA ILE A 9 -3.59 -11.48 6.29
C ILE A 9 -2.51 -11.86 7.29
N LYS A 10 -2.57 -13.10 7.78
CA LYS A 10 -1.69 -13.66 8.82
C LYS A 10 -0.44 -14.32 8.30
N GLU A 11 -0.30 -14.45 6.99
CA GLU A 11 0.90 -15.01 6.37
C GLU A 11 1.05 -14.52 4.92
N VAL A 12 2.25 -14.67 4.38
CA VAL A 12 2.50 -14.55 2.94
C VAL A 12 1.85 -15.75 2.25
N PRO A 13 0.86 -15.55 1.36
CA PRO A 13 0.23 -16.66 0.65
C PRO A 13 1.25 -17.43 -0.20
N GLU A 14 1.13 -18.76 -0.28
CA GLU A 14 1.98 -19.59 -1.14
C GLU A 14 1.88 -19.20 -2.63
N THR A 15 0.75 -18.62 -3.03
CA THR A 15 0.50 -18.11 -4.40
C THR A 15 1.05 -16.71 -4.63
N ALA A 16 1.65 -16.06 -3.63
CA ALA A 16 2.18 -14.72 -3.76
C ALA A 16 3.38 -14.70 -4.72
N THR A 17 3.34 -13.77 -5.66
CA THR A 17 4.47 -13.45 -6.54
C THR A 17 5.07 -12.11 -6.14
N PHE A 18 6.39 -12.02 -6.26
CA PHE A 18 7.15 -10.80 -5.93
C PHE A 18 7.82 -10.28 -7.20
N SER A 19 7.71 -8.97 -7.39
CA SER A 19 8.36 -8.24 -8.48
C SER A 19 9.41 -7.29 -7.89
N MET A 20 10.44 -6.99 -8.67
CA MET A 20 11.46 -6.00 -8.34
C MET A 20 11.36 -4.82 -9.30
N ASP A 21 11.71 -3.64 -8.81
CA ASP A 21 11.84 -2.46 -9.67
C ASP A 21 12.94 -2.71 -10.73
N THR A 22 12.73 -2.11 -11.90
CA THR A 22 13.70 -2.07 -12.99
C THR A 22 13.90 -0.62 -13.43
N GLU A 23 14.76 -0.38 -14.42
CA GLU A 23 14.94 0.98 -14.98
C GLU A 23 13.66 1.53 -15.63
N THR A 24 12.75 0.65 -16.08
CA THR A 24 11.57 1.03 -16.87
C THR A 24 10.24 0.70 -16.21
N GLU A 25 10.22 -0.17 -15.21
CA GLU A 25 9.00 -0.63 -14.52
C GLU A 25 9.17 -0.62 -13.01
N LEU A 26 8.11 -0.22 -12.32
CA LEU A 26 8.01 -0.27 -10.86
C LEU A 26 7.25 -1.53 -10.43
N ALA A 27 7.72 -2.19 -9.37
CA ALA A 27 7.07 -3.35 -8.77
C ALA A 27 5.72 -3.01 -8.12
N ILE A 28 5.56 -1.76 -7.67
CA ILE A 28 4.25 -1.22 -7.27
C ILE A 28 3.65 -0.52 -8.50
N PRO A 29 2.56 -1.07 -9.09
CA PRO A 29 1.97 -0.50 -10.28
C PRO A 29 1.45 0.93 -10.07
N THR A 30 1.71 1.79 -11.04
CA THR A 30 1.12 3.13 -11.11
C THR A 30 -0.18 3.13 -11.90
N GLY A 31 -0.97 4.18 -11.72
CA GLY A 31 -2.23 4.38 -12.42
C GLY A 31 -3.43 4.03 -11.55
N SER A 32 -4.49 4.83 -11.70
CA SER A 32 -5.74 4.69 -10.94
C SER A 32 -6.30 3.27 -11.07
N GLY A 33 -6.52 2.58 -9.95
CA GLY A 33 -7.10 1.24 -9.93
C GLY A 33 -6.12 0.08 -10.16
N ASN A 34 -4.90 0.35 -10.61
CA ASN A 34 -3.90 -0.70 -10.86
C ASN A 34 -3.13 -1.11 -9.60
N GLY A 35 -3.01 -0.19 -8.65
CA GLY A 35 -2.19 -0.33 -7.46
C GLY A 35 -3.00 -0.28 -6.16
N TRP A 36 -2.46 0.46 -5.21
CA TRP A 36 -3.07 0.69 -3.90
C TRP A 36 -4.07 1.85 -3.87
N TYR A 37 -4.24 2.61 -4.97
CA TYR A 37 -5.03 3.84 -4.98
C TYR A 37 -5.95 3.99 -6.19
N SER A 38 -6.96 4.84 -6.02
CA SER A 38 -7.80 5.39 -7.07
C SER A 38 -7.60 6.90 -7.16
N TYR A 39 -7.69 7.43 -8.38
CA TYR A 39 -7.69 8.86 -8.65
C TYR A 39 -9.03 9.26 -9.23
N ASN A 40 -9.67 10.25 -8.60
CA ASN A 40 -10.90 10.87 -9.09
C ASN A 40 -10.55 12.11 -9.91
N SER A 41 -10.80 12.09 -11.21
CA SER A 41 -10.46 13.21 -12.11
C SER A 41 -11.35 14.43 -11.97
N THR A 42 -12.53 14.30 -11.34
CA THR A 42 -13.44 15.43 -11.08
C THR A 42 -13.00 16.21 -9.85
N THR A 43 -12.59 15.53 -8.78
CA THR A 43 -12.18 16.17 -7.52
C THR A 43 -10.66 16.27 -7.35
N HIS A 44 -9.90 15.65 -8.25
CA HIS A 44 -8.44 15.48 -8.15
C HIS A 44 -7.96 14.70 -6.91
N ALA A 45 -8.87 14.00 -6.21
CA ALA A 45 -8.52 13.24 -5.03
C ALA A 45 -7.79 11.94 -5.38
N ILE A 46 -6.72 11.64 -4.65
CA ILE A 46 -6.04 10.33 -4.63
C ILE A 46 -6.41 9.63 -3.33
N LYS A 47 -7.14 8.51 -3.41
CA LYS A 47 -7.59 7.77 -2.22
C LYS A 47 -7.08 6.32 -2.27
N PRO A 48 -6.59 5.76 -1.15
CA PRO A 48 -6.31 4.33 -1.08
C PRO A 48 -7.56 3.50 -1.41
N ILE A 49 -7.36 2.36 -2.06
CA ILE A 49 -8.40 1.37 -2.29
C ILE A 49 -8.44 0.45 -1.06
N PRO A 50 -9.58 0.34 -0.35
CA PRO A 50 -9.68 -0.50 0.83
C PRO A 50 -9.29 -1.95 0.54
N GLY A 51 -8.52 -2.55 1.48
CA GLY A 51 -8.10 -3.93 1.41
C GLY A 51 -6.97 -4.22 0.42
N LYS A 52 -6.34 -3.19 -0.18
CA LYS A 52 -5.10 -3.37 -0.96
C LYS A 52 -3.90 -3.43 -0.03
N VAL A 53 -3.34 -4.61 0.15
CA VAL A 53 -2.15 -4.83 0.99
C VAL A 53 -0.95 -5.17 0.13
N ILE A 54 0.12 -4.39 0.32
CA ILE A 54 1.41 -4.60 -0.34
C ILE A 54 2.20 -5.59 0.50
N LEU A 55 2.54 -6.75 -0.08
CA LEU A 55 3.51 -7.68 0.49
C LEU A 55 4.89 -7.32 -0.06
N LEU A 56 5.87 -7.22 0.83
CA LEU A 56 7.25 -6.86 0.52
C LEU A 56 8.17 -7.98 1.01
N GLN A 57 9.13 -8.36 0.16
CA GLN A 57 10.32 -9.06 0.61
C GLN A 57 11.43 -8.03 0.79
N THR A 58 11.99 -7.96 2.00
CA THR A 58 13.07 -7.03 2.34
C THR A 58 14.40 -7.52 1.78
N ALA A 59 15.39 -6.62 1.69
CA ALA A 59 16.75 -6.98 1.26
C ALA A 59 17.43 -8.04 2.14
N SER A 60 16.98 -8.21 3.40
CA SER A 60 17.49 -9.23 4.33
C SER A 60 16.75 -10.56 4.22
N GLY A 61 15.82 -10.73 3.26
CA GLY A 61 15.02 -11.94 3.10
C GLY A 61 13.81 -12.06 4.04
N ASN A 62 13.57 -11.05 4.88
CA ASN A 62 12.37 -10.94 5.72
C ASN A 62 11.15 -10.48 4.91
N TYR A 63 9.96 -10.66 5.48
CA TYR A 63 8.71 -10.21 4.84
C TYR A 63 8.05 -9.09 5.62
N ALA A 64 7.37 -8.20 4.91
CA ALA A 64 6.48 -7.21 5.50
C ALA A 64 5.17 -7.14 4.74
N LYS A 65 4.11 -6.74 5.45
CA LYS A 65 2.86 -6.29 4.83
C LYS A 65 2.65 -4.81 5.14
N VAL A 66 2.18 -4.06 4.16
CA VAL A 66 1.95 -2.61 4.25
C VAL A 66 0.58 -2.28 3.66
N GLU A 67 -0.21 -1.49 4.36
CA GLU A 67 -1.44 -0.91 3.84
C GLU A 67 -1.36 0.61 3.95
N ILE A 68 -1.54 1.29 2.83
CA ILE A 68 -1.52 2.76 2.78
C ILE A 68 -2.90 3.27 3.20
N LEU A 69 -2.93 4.12 4.22
CA LEU A 69 -4.13 4.69 4.81
C LEU A 69 -4.42 6.10 4.30
N SER A 70 -3.39 6.85 3.90
CA SER A 70 -3.56 8.17 3.28
C SER A 70 -2.37 8.57 2.42
N TYR A 71 -2.64 9.38 1.39
CA TYR A 71 -1.66 10.06 0.53
C TYR A 71 -1.35 11.50 0.99
N TYR A 72 -2.17 12.05 1.90
CA TYR A 72 -2.12 13.45 2.31
C TYR A 72 -1.62 13.60 3.74
N LYS A 73 -0.88 14.68 3.99
CA LYS A 73 -0.32 15.00 5.30
C LYS A 73 -1.43 15.15 6.34
N GLY A 74 -1.25 14.52 7.49
CA GLY A 74 -2.21 14.57 8.59
C GLY A 74 -3.39 13.59 8.45
N SER A 75 -3.46 12.84 7.34
CA SER A 75 -4.50 11.83 7.09
C SER A 75 -5.92 12.37 7.32
N PRO A 76 -6.33 13.44 6.60
CA PRO A 76 -7.66 14.03 6.75
C PRO A 76 -8.76 12.99 6.47
N SER A 77 -9.93 13.17 7.11
CA SER A 77 -11.11 12.37 6.78
C SER A 77 -11.62 12.70 5.38
N ASP A 78 -12.51 11.87 4.86
CA ASP A 78 -13.09 12.06 3.52
C ASP A 78 -13.85 13.39 3.39
N GLU A 79 -14.45 13.86 4.48
CA GLU A 79 -15.18 15.13 4.53
C GLU A 79 -14.27 16.35 4.68
N ALA A 80 -13.08 16.16 5.26
CA ALA A 80 -12.12 17.23 5.55
C ALA A 80 -11.05 17.39 4.46
N LEU A 81 -10.87 16.38 3.61
CA LEU A 81 -9.87 16.38 2.55
C LEU A 81 -10.16 17.46 1.50
N ASP A 82 -9.19 18.35 1.28
CA ASP A 82 -9.13 19.25 0.13
C ASP A 82 -7.93 18.89 -0.75
N PRO A 83 -8.11 18.12 -1.84
CA PRO A 83 -7.01 17.67 -2.70
C PRO A 83 -6.21 18.79 -3.36
N LEU A 84 -6.74 20.02 -3.41
CA LEU A 84 -6.08 21.16 -4.07
C LEU A 84 -5.17 21.94 -3.12
N THR A 85 -5.36 21.81 -1.81
CA THR A 85 -4.60 22.57 -0.80
C THR A 85 -3.87 21.67 0.20
N ASP A 86 -4.38 20.47 0.46
CA ASP A 86 -3.72 19.50 1.32
C ASP A 86 -2.42 19.01 0.69
N VAL A 87 -1.39 18.87 1.53
CA VAL A 87 -0.06 18.45 1.10
C VAL A 87 -0.09 16.95 0.76
N GLY A 88 -0.12 16.64 -0.53
CA GLY A 88 0.01 15.27 -1.05
C GLY A 88 1.40 14.68 -0.89
N ALA A 89 1.58 13.47 -1.43
CA ALA A 89 2.83 12.69 -1.38
C ALA A 89 3.37 12.51 0.05
N THR A 90 2.47 12.53 1.04
CA THR A 90 2.77 12.32 2.45
C THR A 90 1.97 11.12 2.92
N TYR A 91 2.66 10.00 3.08
CA TYR A 91 2.00 8.71 3.28
C TYR A 91 1.77 8.44 4.76
N THR A 92 0.53 8.11 5.10
CA THR A 92 0.20 7.42 6.36
C THR A 92 -0.07 5.98 6.02
N PHE A 93 0.56 5.05 6.71
CA PHE A 93 0.42 3.61 6.45
C PHE A 93 0.55 2.82 7.75
N GLN A 94 -0.04 1.63 7.74
CA GLN A 94 0.21 0.62 8.76
C GLN A 94 1.04 -0.52 8.16
N PHE A 95 1.85 -1.17 8.99
CA PHE A 95 2.70 -2.26 8.53
C PHE A 95 2.93 -3.30 9.63
N VAL A 96 3.27 -4.51 9.22
CA VAL A 96 3.87 -5.55 10.07
C VAL A 96 5.13 -6.02 9.37
N LEU A 97 6.23 -6.06 10.12
CA LEU A 97 7.50 -6.65 9.68
C LEU A 97 7.66 -7.99 10.40
N GLN A 98 7.97 -9.03 9.64
CA GLN A 98 8.38 -10.34 10.18
C GLN A 98 9.91 -10.45 10.13
N PRO A 99 10.63 -10.19 11.23
CA PRO A 99 12.10 -10.07 11.20
C PRO A 99 12.88 -11.40 11.20
N ASN A 100 12.21 -12.56 11.25
CA ASN A 100 12.85 -13.87 11.43
C ASN A 100 12.92 -14.74 10.16
N GLY A 101 12.62 -14.18 8.99
CA GLY A 101 12.65 -14.88 7.70
C GLY A 101 11.51 -15.87 7.46
N THR A 102 10.58 -16.02 8.40
CA THR A 102 9.35 -16.78 8.19
C THR A 102 8.32 -15.96 7.41
N THR A 103 7.24 -16.60 6.98
CA THR A 103 6.15 -15.99 6.22
C THR A 103 4.97 -15.54 7.09
N ILE A 104 5.02 -15.72 8.41
CA ILE A 104 3.88 -15.49 9.31
C ILE A 104 3.90 -14.05 9.84
N PHE A 105 2.77 -13.35 9.73
CA PHE A 105 2.51 -12.03 10.29
C PHE A 105 1.59 -12.19 11.50
N GLU A 106 2.11 -12.03 12.72
CA GLU A 106 1.30 -12.09 13.95
C GLU A 106 0.17 -11.05 13.98
#